data_AF-A0A0F9T507-F1
#
_entry.id   AF-A0A0F9T507-F1
#
_cell.length_a   1.000
_cell.length_b   1.000
_cell.length_c   1.000
_cell.angle_alpha   90.00
_cell.angle_beta   90.00
_cell.angle_gamma   90.00
#
_symmetry.space_group_name_H-M   'P 1'
#
loop_
_entity.id
_entity.type
_entity.pdbx_description
1 polymer ?
#
loop_
_entity_poly.entity_id
_entity_poly.type
_entity_poly.pdbx_seq_one_letter_code
_entity_poly.pdbx_strand_id
1 'polypeptide(L)'
;MTDYKSIFEEAEKTLKKQSWFSEMEFDGQYGHFKKIENKKRTNQEIFELLVMIIFYSGFRATTIEQKEKVILGHLSDYTRVALFNDNDLSRILGDTRMVRNKRKIGSCIFNAKTFKKIVEEHGSFQIYLDSFAANSSFENFVLLKEELQYRFDYLGGTTVYHFLTELGFQALKPDRVILRIFKRLGLIESEKQLLKSVILGRKFSKATEHPIRYIDIILVKYGQKGRSKKFGLADGICVEKNPRCKVCGLSKHCDYYRMSFNMLNG
;
A
#
# COMPACT_ATOMS: atom_id res chain seq x y z
N MET A 1 23.85 12.21 9.97
CA MET A 1 22.64 12.26 9.09
C MET A 1 22.29 10.82 8.71
N THR A 2 21.00 10.46 8.67
CA THR A 2 20.57 9.09 8.29
C THR A 2 20.85 8.84 6.81
N ASP A 3 21.55 7.74 6.50
CA ASP A 3 21.81 7.31 5.13
C ASP A 3 20.65 6.47 4.58
N TYR A 4 19.64 7.14 4.02
CA TYR A 4 18.45 6.48 3.47
C TYR A 4 18.76 5.59 2.25
N LYS A 5 19.77 5.96 1.45
CA LYS A 5 20.16 5.19 0.27
C LYS A 5 20.76 3.85 0.69
N SER A 6 21.75 3.86 1.59
CA SER A 6 22.35 2.61 2.08
C SER A 6 21.33 1.72 2.78
N ILE A 7 20.42 2.27 3.60
CA ILE A 7 19.37 1.48 4.25
C ILE A 7 18.50 0.78 3.20
N PHE A 8 18.08 1.49 2.15
CA PHE A 8 17.21 0.88 1.14
C PHE A 8 17.92 -0.17 0.30
N GLU A 9 19.11 0.14 -0.21
CA GLU A 9 19.89 -0.77 -1.05
C GLU A 9 20.26 -2.07 -0.31
N GLU A 10 20.55 -1.98 0.99
CA GLU A 10 20.77 -3.17 1.82
C GLU A 10 19.51 -3.99 2.05
N ALA A 11 18.35 -3.33 2.21
CA ALA A 11 17.07 -4.01 2.33
C ALA A 11 16.74 -4.78 1.04
N GLU A 12 16.87 -4.12 -0.11
CA GLU A 12 16.64 -4.70 -1.44
C GLU A 12 17.60 -5.84 -1.73
N LYS A 13 18.91 -5.64 -1.55
CA LYS A 13 19.93 -6.67 -1.73
C LYS A 13 19.68 -7.89 -0.85
N THR A 14 19.33 -7.68 0.41
CA THR A 14 18.98 -8.76 1.32
C THR A 14 17.73 -9.49 0.84
N LEU A 15 16.68 -8.76 0.44
CA LEU A 15 15.44 -9.35 -0.03
C LEU A 15 15.67 -10.21 -1.29
N LYS A 16 16.47 -9.71 -2.23
CA LYS A 16 16.87 -10.42 -3.46
C LYS A 16 17.63 -11.71 -3.12
N LYS A 17 18.60 -11.65 -2.19
CA LYS A 17 19.35 -12.83 -1.71
C LYS A 17 18.47 -13.87 -0.98
N GLN A 18 17.39 -13.43 -0.32
CA GLN A 18 16.46 -14.31 0.40
C GLN A 18 15.30 -14.82 -0.47
N SER A 19 15.22 -14.36 -1.72
CA SER A 19 14.23 -14.81 -2.70
C SER A 19 14.68 -16.12 -3.36
N TRP A 20 13.74 -16.99 -3.69
CA TRP A 20 14.02 -18.14 -4.59
C TRP A 20 13.90 -17.76 -6.08
N PHE A 21 13.47 -16.54 -6.38
CA PHE A 21 13.55 -16.01 -7.74
C PHE A 21 15.00 -15.81 -8.16
N SER A 22 15.30 -16.12 -9.41
CA SER A 22 16.46 -15.59 -10.10
C SER A 22 16.46 -14.06 -10.09
N GLU A 23 17.62 -13.47 -10.36
CA GLU A 23 17.77 -12.02 -10.49
C GLU A 23 16.81 -11.43 -11.53
N MET A 24 16.67 -12.07 -12.69
CA MET A 24 15.76 -11.66 -13.75
C MET A 24 14.29 -11.71 -13.32
N GLU A 25 13.87 -12.77 -12.63
CA GLU A 25 12.50 -12.90 -12.11
C GLU A 25 12.20 -11.86 -11.02
N PHE A 26 13.15 -11.61 -10.12
CA PHE A 26 13.02 -10.57 -9.10
C PHE A 26 12.87 -9.20 -9.76
N ASP A 27 13.76 -8.86 -10.69
CA ASP A 27 13.76 -7.56 -11.35
C ASP A 27 12.52 -7.38 -12.24
N GLY A 28 12.03 -8.43 -12.89
CA GLY A 28 10.75 -8.39 -13.61
C GLY A 28 9.56 -8.15 -12.67
N GLN A 29 9.47 -8.90 -11.58
CA GLN A 29 8.33 -8.87 -10.67
C GLN A 29 8.27 -7.60 -9.81
N TYR A 30 9.41 -7.16 -9.27
CA TYR A 30 9.51 -5.95 -8.45
C TYR A 30 9.72 -4.70 -9.32
N GLY A 31 10.44 -4.80 -10.43
CA GLY A 31 10.69 -3.67 -11.32
C GLY A 31 9.44 -3.10 -11.97
N HIS A 32 8.34 -3.86 -12.07
CA HIS A 32 7.04 -3.32 -12.47
C HIS A 32 6.61 -2.13 -11.60
N PHE A 33 6.89 -2.15 -10.30
CA PHE A 33 6.52 -1.07 -9.38
C PHE A 33 7.32 0.22 -9.62
N LYS A 34 8.44 0.16 -10.35
CA LYS A 34 9.16 1.35 -10.83
C LYS A 34 8.40 2.12 -11.92
N LYS A 35 7.34 1.55 -12.50
CA LYS A 35 6.55 2.13 -13.59
C LYS A 35 5.18 2.69 -13.16
N ILE A 36 4.90 2.70 -11.86
CA ILE A 36 3.58 3.09 -11.32
C ILE A 36 3.44 4.61 -11.14
N GLU A 37 4.55 5.30 -10.88
CA GLU A 37 4.55 6.75 -10.67
C GLU A 37 4.00 7.49 -11.90
N ASN A 38 3.08 8.43 -11.66
CA ASN A 38 2.41 9.24 -12.69
C ASN A 38 1.72 8.44 -13.82
N LYS A 39 1.42 7.15 -13.62
CA LYS A 39 0.68 6.37 -14.60
C LYS A 39 -0.75 6.89 -14.71
N LYS A 40 -1.11 7.43 -15.88
CA LYS A 40 -2.50 7.76 -16.21
C LYS A 40 -3.34 6.48 -16.27
N ARG A 41 -4.53 6.54 -15.70
CA ARG A 41 -5.48 5.43 -15.65
C ARG A 41 -6.86 5.87 -16.12
N THR A 42 -7.61 4.92 -16.66
CA THR A 42 -9.02 5.11 -16.97
C THR A 42 -9.84 5.22 -15.68
N ASN A 43 -11.04 5.81 -15.78
CA ASN A 43 -11.99 5.87 -14.65
C ASN A 43 -12.26 4.48 -14.07
N GLN A 44 -12.37 3.48 -14.96
CA GLN A 44 -12.63 2.09 -14.60
C GLN A 44 -11.49 1.49 -13.77
N GLU A 45 -10.24 1.62 -14.23
CA GLU A 45 -9.07 1.13 -13.49
C GLU A 45 -8.93 1.79 -12.11
N ILE A 46 -9.19 3.10 -12.01
CA ILE A 46 -9.11 3.82 -10.73
C ILE A 46 -10.19 3.32 -9.77
N PHE A 47 -11.41 3.11 -10.25
CA PHE A 47 -12.48 2.63 -9.38
C PHE A 47 -12.28 1.18 -8.94
N GLU A 48 -11.78 0.30 -9.82
CA GLU A 48 -11.39 -1.06 -9.46
C GLU A 48 -10.31 -1.07 -8.36
N LEU A 49 -9.31 -0.18 -8.47
CA LEU A 49 -8.32 0.02 -7.41
C LEU A 49 -8.99 0.45 -6.10
N LEU A 50 -9.87 1.46 -6.13
CA LEU A 50 -10.58 1.92 -4.93
C LEU A 50 -11.33 0.77 -4.24
N VAL A 51 -12.08 -0.04 -5.00
CA VAL A 51 -12.80 -1.22 -4.50
C VAL A 51 -11.82 -2.19 -3.84
N MET A 52 -10.74 -2.56 -4.52
CA MET A 52 -9.77 -3.52 -3.99
C MET A 52 -9.08 -2.99 -2.73
N ILE A 53 -8.73 -1.71 -2.67
CA ILE A 53 -8.14 -1.08 -1.49
C ILE A 53 -9.05 -1.19 -0.27
N ILE A 54 -10.36 -0.94 -0.44
CA ILE A 54 -11.35 -1.11 0.62
C ILE A 54 -11.35 -2.56 1.13
N PHE A 55 -11.31 -3.55 0.24
CA PHE A 55 -11.27 -4.96 0.63
C PHE A 55 -9.95 -5.38 1.29
N TYR A 56 -8.80 -4.87 0.84
CA TYR A 56 -7.50 -5.10 1.48
C TYR A 56 -7.43 -4.56 2.91
N SER A 57 -8.12 -3.45 3.21
CA SER A 57 -8.10 -2.83 4.53
C SER A 57 -8.60 -3.78 5.63
N GLY A 58 -7.72 -4.24 6.53
CA GLY A 58 -8.09 -5.16 7.61
C GLY A 58 -8.24 -6.64 7.21
N PHE A 59 -7.85 -7.04 6.00
CA PHE A 59 -7.77 -8.45 5.60
C PHE A 59 -6.35 -8.86 5.24
N ARG A 60 -6.08 -10.18 5.25
CA ARG A 60 -4.83 -10.71 4.68
C ARG A 60 -4.89 -10.55 3.17
N ALA A 61 -3.83 -10.02 2.57
CA ALA A 61 -3.76 -9.81 1.12
C ALA A 61 -4.10 -11.07 0.32
N THR A 62 -3.56 -12.22 0.71
CA THR A 62 -3.82 -13.51 0.06
C THR A 62 -5.30 -13.91 0.05
N THR A 63 -6.06 -13.56 1.09
CA THR A 63 -7.51 -13.80 1.14
C THR A 63 -8.26 -12.98 0.11
N ILE A 64 -7.83 -11.73 -0.09
CA ILE A 64 -8.46 -10.81 -1.05
C ILE A 64 -8.05 -11.16 -2.48
N GLU A 65 -6.78 -11.47 -2.73
CA GLU A 65 -6.28 -11.92 -4.03
C GLU A 65 -7.06 -13.15 -4.55
N GLN A 66 -7.38 -14.11 -3.67
CA GLN A 66 -8.18 -15.30 -4.03
C GLN A 66 -9.64 -14.98 -4.41
N LYS A 67 -10.16 -13.84 -3.92
CA LYS A 67 -11.55 -13.41 -4.14
C LYS A 67 -11.67 -12.22 -5.09
N GLU A 68 -10.57 -11.73 -5.65
CA GLU A 68 -10.49 -10.55 -6.51
C GLU A 68 -11.49 -10.61 -7.67
N LYS A 69 -11.50 -11.72 -8.43
CA LYS A 69 -12.45 -11.91 -9.53
C LYS A 69 -13.92 -11.82 -9.10
N VAL A 70 -14.24 -12.31 -7.89
CA VAL A 70 -15.61 -12.27 -7.36
C VAL A 70 -15.96 -10.86 -6.90
N ILE A 71 -15.04 -10.19 -6.21
CA ILE A 71 -15.21 -8.81 -5.75
C ILE A 71 -15.45 -7.88 -6.95
N LEU A 72 -14.53 -7.91 -7.93
CA LEU A 72 -14.60 -7.06 -9.11
C LEU A 72 -15.80 -7.44 -9.99
N GLY A 73 -16.14 -8.73 -10.12
CA GLY A 73 -17.33 -9.16 -10.87
C GLY A 73 -18.64 -8.57 -10.34
N HIS A 74 -18.73 -8.23 -9.06
CA HIS A 74 -19.89 -7.53 -8.49
C HIS A 74 -19.76 -6.01 -8.49
N LEU A 75 -18.54 -5.50 -8.26
CA LEU A 75 -18.31 -4.11 -7.82
C LEU A 75 -17.38 -3.30 -8.73
N SER A 76 -16.91 -3.81 -9.88
CA SER A 76 -15.94 -3.07 -10.71
C SER A 76 -16.54 -1.91 -11.49
N ASP A 77 -17.76 -2.01 -12.01
CA ASP A 77 -18.34 -0.96 -12.86
C ASP A 77 -19.01 0.13 -12.01
N TYR A 78 -18.35 1.28 -11.87
CA TYR A 78 -18.86 2.40 -11.07
C TYR A 78 -20.21 2.93 -11.56
N THR A 79 -20.49 2.87 -12.86
CA THR A 79 -21.76 3.37 -13.43
C THR A 79 -22.92 2.48 -13.04
N ARG A 80 -22.71 1.16 -13.11
CA ARG A 80 -23.68 0.15 -12.67
C ARG A 80 -23.84 0.14 -11.16
N VAL A 81 -22.73 0.14 -10.43
CA VAL A 81 -22.73 0.05 -8.96
C VAL A 81 -23.34 1.30 -8.32
N ALA A 82 -23.23 2.47 -8.95
CA ALA A 82 -23.90 3.69 -8.48
C ALA A 82 -25.44 3.57 -8.45
N LEU A 83 -26.02 2.65 -9.22
CA LEU A 83 -27.47 2.39 -9.24
C LEU A 83 -27.91 1.34 -8.21
N PHE A 84 -26.98 0.68 -7.52
CA PHE A 84 -27.31 -0.38 -6.57
C PHE A 84 -28.08 0.14 -5.35
N ASN A 85 -28.99 -0.70 -4.88
CA ASN A 85 -29.80 -0.48 -3.69
C ASN A 85 -29.63 -1.62 -2.67
N ASP A 86 -30.47 -1.67 -1.64
CA ASP A 86 -30.39 -2.68 -0.57
C ASP A 86 -30.66 -4.12 -1.06
N ASN A 87 -31.43 -4.29 -2.13
CA ASN A 87 -31.64 -5.60 -2.74
C ASN A 87 -30.35 -6.10 -3.43
N ASP A 88 -29.62 -5.21 -4.10
CA ASP A 88 -28.32 -5.56 -4.69
C ASP A 88 -27.28 -5.88 -3.62
N LEU A 89 -27.25 -5.10 -2.53
CA LEU A 89 -26.38 -5.39 -1.39
C LEU A 89 -26.70 -6.78 -0.81
N SER A 90 -27.97 -7.10 -0.62
CA SER A 90 -28.43 -8.40 -0.11
C SER A 90 -28.07 -9.54 -1.07
N ARG A 91 -28.24 -9.33 -2.38
CA ARG A 91 -27.84 -10.28 -3.44
C ARG A 91 -26.33 -10.56 -3.41
N ILE A 92 -25.49 -9.53 -3.28
CA ILE A 92 -24.03 -9.68 -3.21
C ILE A 92 -23.62 -10.42 -1.93
N LEU A 93 -24.25 -10.10 -0.79
CA LEU A 93 -24.03 -10.80 0.47
C LEU A 93 -24.43 -12.28 0.40
N GLY A 94 -25.41 -12.62 -0.45
CA GLY A 94 -25.83 -14.00 -0.71
C GLY A 94 -24.77 -14.86 -1.41
N ASP A 95 -23.87 -14.27 -2.22
CA ASP A 95 -22.82 -15.03 -2.93
C ASP A 95 -21.80 -15.61 -1.91
N THR A 96 -21.76 -16.94 -1.80
CA THR A 96 -20.85 -17.67 -0.89
C THR A 96 -19.37 -17.47 -1.25
N ARG A 97 -19.07 -17.12 -2.50
CA ARG A 97 -17.71 -16.89 -2.98
C ARG A 97 -17.22 -15.50 -2.62
N MET A 98 -18.10 -14.57 -2.24
CA MET A 98 -17.78 -13.18 -1.90
C MET A 98 -17.09 -13.04 -0.54
N VAL A 99 -16.46 -11.90 -0.28
CA VAL A 99 -16.14 -11.46 1.08
C VAL A 99 -17.39 -10.80 1.66
N ARG A 100 -18.12 -11.53 2.51
CA ARG A 100 -19.41 -11.11 3.09
C ARG A 100 -19.26 -10.04 4.18
N ASN A 101 -18.73 -8.88 3.81
CA ASN A 101 -18.59 -7.71 4.68
C ASN A 101 -19.58 -6.63 4.25
N LYS A 102 -20.73 -6.56 4.94
CA LYS A 102 -21.81 -5.60 4.63
C LYS A 102 -21.32 -4.16 4.57
N ARG A 103 -20.49 -3.74 5.53
CA ARG A 103 -19.97 -2.38 5.59
C ARG A 103 -19.16 -2.03 4.34
N LYS A 104 -18.21 -2.88 3.96
CA LYS A 104 -17.34 -2.62 2.79
C LYS A 104 -18.10 -2.62 1.47
N ILE A 105 -19.03 -3.56 1.28
CA ILE A 105 -19.86 -3.60 0.07
C ILE A 105 -20.71 -2.32 0.00
N GLY A 106 -21.33 -1.92 1.13
CA GLY A 106 -22.05 -0.65 1.25
C GLY A 106 -21.17 0.56 0.92
N SER A 107 -19.94 0.61 1.44
CA SER A 107 -18.97 1.67 1.12
C SER A 107 -18.64 1.72 -0.37
N CYS A 108 -18.45 0.58 -1.04
CA CYS A 108 -18.23 0.55 -2.49
C CYS A 108 -19.43 1.11 -3.28
N ILE A 109 -20.66 0.81 -2.86
CA ILE A 109 -21.89 1.34 -3.48
C ILE A 109 -22.00 2.86 -3.28
N PHE A 110 -21.78 3.34 -2.05
CA PHE A 110 -21.74 4.77 -1.75
C PHE A 110 -20.66 5.48 -2.59
N ASN A 111 -19.45 4.93 -2.59
CA ASN A 111 -18.32 5.49 -3.31
C ASN A 111 -18.52 5.49 -4.82
N ALA A 112 -19.25 4.54 -5.41
CA ALA A 112 -19.58 4.55 -6.83
C ALA A 112 -20.40 5.80 -7.22
N LYS A 113 -21.35 6.21 -6.36
CA LYS A 113 -22.17 7.42 -6.55
C LYS A 113 -21.29 8.67 -6.49
N THR A 114 -20.44 8.78 -5.47
CA THR A 114 -19.47 9.88 -5.33
C THR A 114 -18.51 9.95 -6.52
N PHE A 115 -17.96 8.80 -6.93
CA PHE A 115 -17.03 8.69 -8.04
C PHE A 115 -17.67 9.12 -9.37
N LYS A 116 -18.90 8.62 -9.65
CA LYS A 116 -19.66 9.01 -10.84
C LYS A 116 -19.89 10.51 -10.91
N LYS A 117 -20.30 11.14 -9.81
CA LYS A 117 -20.50 12.59 -9.74
C LYS A 117 -19.22 13.38 -10.04
N ILE A 118 -18.08 12.96 -9.49
CA ILE A 118 -16.77 13.59 -9.78
C ILE A 118 -16.42 13.46 -11.26
N VAL A 119 -16.67 12.29 -11.86
CA VAL A 119 -16.43 12.08 -13.30
C VAL A 119 -17.33 12.98 -14.14
N GLU A 120 -18.59 13.19 -13.76
CA GLU A 120 -19.52 14.10 -14.44
C GLU A 120 -19.09 15.58 -14.31
N GLU A 121 -18.60 15.99 -13.12
CA GLU A 121 -18.17 17.36 -12.85
C GLU A 121 -16.83 17.73 -13.51
N HIS A 122 -15.88 16.78 -13.57
CA HIS A 122 -14.50 17.04 -14.04
C HIS A 122 -14.16 16.37 -15.39
N GLY A 123 -15.09 15.62 -15.98
CA GLY A 123 -14.89 14.83 -17.20
C GLY A 123 -14.13 13.50 -16.97
N SER A 124 -13.22 13.42 -16.01
CA SER A 124 -12.63 12.16 -15.55
C SER A 124 -12.09 12.26 -14.13
N PHE A 125 -11.98 11.11 -13.46
CA PHE A 125 -11.39 11.06 -12.13
C PHE A 125 -9.89 11.35 -12.15
N GLN A 126 -9.19 11.00 -13.24
CA GLN A 126 -7.77 11.36 -13.40
C GLN A 126 -7.60 12.87 -13.47
N ILE A 127 -8.44 13.60 -14.22
CA ILE A 127 -8.41 15.07 -14.27
C ILE A 127 -8.68 15.67 -12.90
N TYR A 128 -9.65 15.12 -12.16
CA TYR A 128 -9.92 15.52 -10.78
C TYR A 128 -8.67 15.36 -9.90
N LEU A 129 -8.01 14.20 -9.94
CA LEU A 129 -6.76 13.95 -9.21
C LEU A 129 -5.63 14.92 -9.61
N ASP A 130 -5.46 15.15 -10.91
CA ASP A 130 -4.42 16.02 -11.47
C ASP A 130 -4.62 17.50 -11.06
N SER A 131 -5.87 17.93 -10.85
CA SER A 131 -6.21 19.31 -10.46
C SER A 131 -5.60 19.75 -9.12
N PHE A 132 -5.22 18.79 -8.26
CA PHE A 132 -4.56 19.09 -6.99
C PHE A 132 -3.06 19.35 -7.14
N ALA A 133 -2.43 18.94 -8.25
CA ALA A 133 -0.97 18.96 -8.40
C ALA A 133 -0.23 18.35 -7.19
N ALA A 134 -0.73 17.22 -6.68
CA ALA A 134 -0.28 16.60 -5.42
C ALA A 134 1.16 16.04 -5.42
N ASN A 135 1.77 15.88 -6.60
CA ASN A 135 3.19 15.51 -6.70
C ASN A 135 4.13 16.73 -6.70
N SER A 136 3.58 17.95 -6.82
CA SER A 136 4.37 19.19 -6.87
C SER A 136 4.72 19.75 -5.48
N SER A 137 3.89 19.49 -4.46
CA SER A 137 4.16 19.91 -3.07
C SER A 137 3.54 18.96 -2.06
N PHE A 138 4.00 19.04 -0.80
CA PHE A 138 3.44 18.22 0.28
C PHE A 138 2.08 18.77 0.75
N GLU A 139 1.90 20.07 0.69
CA GLU A 139 0.65 20.77 1.00
C GLU A 139 -0.47 20.32 0.07
N ASN A 140 -0.21 20.31 -1.24
CA ASN A 140 -1.15 19.84 -2.26
C ASN A 140 -1.50 18.35 -2.07
N PHE A 141 -0.51 17.55 -1.68
CA PHE A 141 -0.74 16.15 -1.34
C PHE A 141 -1.66 15.99 -0.13
N VAL A 142 -1.49 16.81 0.90
CA VAL A 142 -2.36 16.80 2.08
C VAL A 142 -3.78 17.22 1.71
N LEU A 143 -3.96 18.26 0.89
CA LEU A 143 -5.27 18.68 0.39
C LEU A 143 -5.99 17.56 -0.36
N LEU A 144 -5.32 16.90 -1.32
CA LEU A 144 -5.91 15.76 -2.03
C LEU A 144 -6.29 14.63 -1.05
N LYS A 145 -5.41 14.29 -0.11
CA LYS A 145 -5.69 13.26 0.90
C LYS A 145 -6.92 13.62 1.72
N GLU A 146 -7.03 14.84 2.22
CA GLU A 146 -8.17 15.29 3.02
C GLU A 146 -9.47 15.28 2.22
N GLU A 147 -9.42 15.73 0.97
CA GLU A 147 -10.59 15.72 0.10
C GLU A 147 -11.09 14.30 -0.18
N LEU A 148 -10.18 13.36 -0.46
CA LEU A 148 -10.54 11.95 -0.63
C LEU A 148 -11.13 11.36 0.65
N GLN A 149 -10.60 11.73 1.82
CA GLN A 149 -11.14 11.27 3.12
C GLN A 149 -12.51 11.85 3.43
N TYR A 150 -12.77 13.08 3.00
CA TYR A 150 -14.05 13.75 3.21
C TYR A 150 -15.14 13.16 2.30
N ARG A 151 -14.84 12.95 1.02
CA ARG A 151 -15.85 12.54 0.03
C ARG A 151 -16.16 11.05 -0.01
N PHE A 152 -15.18 10.20 0.33
CA PHE A 152 -15.30 8.76 0.17
C PHE A 152 -15.39 8.04 1.51
N ASP A 153 -16.33 7.10 1.59
CA ASP A 153 -16.42 6.20 2.73
C ASP A 153 -15.26 5.18 2.70
N TYR A 154 -14.80 4.78 3.88
CA TYR A 154 -13.72 3.82 4.08
C TYR A 154 -12.33 4.23 3.57
N LEU A 155 -12.11 5.50 3.20
CA LEU A 155 -10.78 6.04 2.89
C LEU A 155 -10.05 6.68 4.09
N GLY A 156 -10.49 6.45 5.33
CA GLY A 156 -9.79 6.94 6.52
C GLY A 156 -8.42 6.30 6.79
N GLY A 157 -7.56 6.99 7.56
CA GLY A 157 -6.31 6.45 8.11
C GLY A 157 -5.33 5.93 7.05
N THR A 158 -4.80 4.73 7.23
CA THR A 158 -3.86 4.08 6.28
C THR A 158 -4.49 3.82 4.90
N THR A 159 -5.82 3.75 4.79
CA THR A 159 -6.51 3.34 3.55
C THR A 159 -6.37 4.38 2.43
N VAL A 160 -6.51 5.69 2.72
CA VAL A 160 -6.24 6.73 1.70
C VAL A 160 -4.79 6.70 1.23
N TYR A 161 -3.83 6.49 2.13
CA TYR A 161 -2.43 6.38 1.74
C TYR A 161 -2.21 5.17 0.83
N HIS A 162 -2.85 4.03 1.12
CA HIS A 162 -2.79 2.87 0.24
C HIS A 162 -3.30 3.19 -1.17
N PHE A 163 -4.46 3.87 -1.26
CA PHE A 163 -5.01 4.27 -2.55
C PHE A 163 -4.09 5.22 -3.31
N LEU A 164 -3.57 6.25 -2.65
CA LEU A 164 -2.63 7.20 -3.24
C LEU A 164 -1.32 6.53 -3.70
N THR A 165 -0.80 5.58 -2.90
CA THR A 165 0.38 4.77 -3.25
C THR A 165 0.14 3.96 -4.53
N GLU A 166 -1.00 3.28 -4.66
CA GLU A 166 -1.34 2.48 -5.86
C GLU A 166 -1.63 3.35 -7.10
N LEU A 167 -2.08 4.59 -6.91
CA LEU A 167 -2.24 5.57 -7.98
C LEU A 167 -0.91 6.17 -8.45
N GLY A 168 0.17 5.99 -7.69
CA GLY A 168 1.50 6.48 -8.03
C GLY A 168 1.78 7.91 -7.54
N PHE A 169 1.05 8.38 -6.53
CA PHE A 169 1.42 9.59 -5.81
C PHE A 169 2.61 9.33 -4.90
N GLN A 170 3.26 10.42 -4.46
CA GLN A 170 4.34 10.37 -3.47
C GLN A 170 3.84 10.05 -2.04
N ALA A 171 3.14 8.93 -1.90
CA ALA A 171 2.64 8.36 -0.65
C ALA A 171 3.33 7.04 -0.37
N LEU A 172 4.02 6.92 0.76
CA LEU A 172 4.36 5.63 1.35
C LEU A 172 3.17 5.17 2.18
N LYS A 173 2.77 3.90 2.10
CA LYS A 173 1.64 3.39 2.89
C LYS A 173 2.09 3.11 4.32
N PRO A 174 1.61 3.85 5.34
CA PRO A 174 2.05 3.68 6.72
C PRO A 174 1.30 2.51 7.38
N ASP A 175 1.59 1.29 6.95
CA ASP A 175 1.02 0.09 7.57
C ASP A 175 1.88 -0.43 8.72
N ARG A 176 1.36 -1.43 9.45
CA ARG A 176 2.07 -2.07 10.57
C ARG A 176 3.44 -2.65 10.21
N VAL A 177 3.70 -2.96 8.94
CA VAL A 177 5.00 -3.49 8.51
C VAL A 177 6.00 -2.35 8.41
N ILE A 178 5.66 -1.30 7.66
CA ILE A 178 6.47 -0.10 7.52
C ILE A 178 6.75 0.55 8.88
N LEU A 179 5.71 0.74 9.70
CA LEU A 179 5.81 1.38 11.00
C LEU A 179 6.73 0.58 11.94
N ARG A 180 6.62 -0.74 11.96
CA ARG A 180 7.52 -1.61 12.74
C ARG A 180 8.96 -1.52 12.26
N ILE A 181 9.20 -1.58 10.95
CA ILE A 181 10.56 -1.48 10.40
C ILE A 181 11.17 -0.13 10.78
N PHE A 182 10.45 0.97 10.55
CA PHE A 182 10.95 2.31 10.86
C PHE A 182 11.19 2.50 12.35
N LYS A 183 10.33 1.94 13.22
CA LYS A 183 10.55 1.98 14.67
C LYS A 183 11.79 1.19 15.07
N ARG A 184 11.98 -0.02 14.52
CA ARG A 184 13.16 -0.85 14.80
C ARG A 184 14.47 -0.24 14.30
N LEU A 185 14.42 0.55 13.24
CA LEU A 185 15.55 1.32 12.70
C LEU A 185 15.78 2.67 13.43
N GLY A 186 14.97 3.02 14.43
CA GLY A 186 15.08 4.31 15.13
C GLY A 186 14.62 5.52 14.32
N LEU A 187 13.93 5.32 13.20
CA LEU A 187 13.47 6.40 12.32
C LEU A 187 12.19 7.08 12.84
N ILE A 188 11.39 6.33 13.63
CA ILE A 188 10.22 6.83 14.35
C ILE A 188 10.25 6.28 15.78
N GLU A 189 9.70 7.02 16.74
CA GLU A 189 9.63 6.63 18.15
C GLU A 189 8.45 5.68 18.40
N SER A 190 7.38 5.84 17.63
CA SER A 190 6.11 5.16 17.83
C SER A 190 5.47 4.75 16.51
N GLU A 191 4.86 3.56 16.50
CA GLU A 191 4.06 3.08 15.36
C GLU A 191 2.77 3.90 15.15
N LYS A 192 2.50 4.93 15.98
CA LYS A 192 1.41 5.89 15.75
C LYS A 192 1.81 7.06 14.84
N GLN A 193 3.10 7.23 14.50
CA GLN A 193 3.60 8.35 13.71
C GLN A 193 3.41 8.17 12.19
N LEU A 194 2.15 8.05 11.73
CA LEU A 194 1.82 7.78 10.32
C LEU A 194 2.42 8.83 9.38
N LEU A 195 2.19 10.12 9.63
CA LEU A 195 2.66 11.20 8.75
C LEU A 195 4.18 11.25 8.66
N LYS A 196 4.89 11.04 9.78
CA LYS A 196 6.36 10.97 9.81
C LYS A 196 6.86 9.84 8.91
N SER A 197 6.21 8.68 8.91
CA SER A 197 6.58 7.58 8.02
C SER A 197 6.34 7.88 6.53
N VAL A 198 5.26 8.61 6.19
CA VAL A 198 5.01 9.09 4.82
C VAL A 198 6.13 10.03 4.36
N ILE A 199 6.53 10.97 5.21
CA ILE A 199 7.64 11.90 4.94
C ILE A 199 8.97 11.14 4.77
N LEU A 200 9.24 10.15 5.62
CA LEU A 200 10.43 9.30 5.49
C LEU A 200 10.44 8.55 4.16
N GLY A 201 9.30 8.06 3.69
CA GLY A 201 9.18 7.44 2.36
C GLY A 201 9.61 8.36 1.22
N ARG A 202 9.26 9.66 1.30
CA ARG A 202 9.75 10.67 0.34
C ARG A 202 11.26 10.87 0.42
N LYS A 203 11.85 10.83 1.62
CA LYS A 203 13.31 10.90 1.80
C LYS A 203 14.02 9.68 1.19
N PHE A 204 13.46 8.47 1.38
CA PHE A 204 13.97 7.26 0.75
C PHE A 204 13.93 7.35 -0.77
N SER A 205 12.79 7.74 -1.34
CA SER A 205 12.64 7.89 -2.79
C SER A 205 13.60 8.93 -3.36
N LYS A 206 13.72 10.10 -2.72
CA LYS A 206 14.69 11.12 -3.14
C LYS A 206 16.14 10.63 -3.07
N ALA A 207 16.52 9.91 -2.04
CA ALA A 207 17.90 9.44 -1.86
C ALA A 207 18.29 8.30 -2.80
N THR A 208 17.31 7.51 -3.27
CA THR A 208 17.53 6.34 -4.12
C THR A 208 17.18 6.57 -5.58
N GLU A 209 16.52 7.69 -5.91
CA GLU A 209 15.97 7.99 -7.23
C GLU A 209 14.99 6.90 -7.71
N HIS A 210 14.34 6.21 -6.77
CA HIS A 210 13.31 5.24 -7.05
C HIS A 210 11.92 5.80 -6.71
N PRO A 211 10.88 5.43 -7.48
CA PRO A 211 9.50 5.74 -7.14
C PRO A 211 9.14 5.26 -5.74
N ILE A 212 8.36 6.05 -4.99
CA ILE A 212 7.94 5.67 -3.63
C ILE A 212 7.21 4.33 -3.61
N ARG A 213 6.46 3.99 -4.66
CA ARG A 213 5.78 2.69 -4.74
C ARG A 213 6.77 1.52 -4.75
N TYR A 214 7.94 1.67 -5.38
CA TYR A 214 9.02 0.69 -5.35
C TYR A 214 9.63 0.57 -3.96
N ILE A 215 9.87 1.71 -3.30
CA ILE A 215 10.31 1.75 -1.90
C ILE A 215 9.34 0.99 -0.99
N ASP A 216 8.05 1.30 -1.13
CA ASP A 216 6.97 0.69 -0.36
C ASP A 216 6.96 -0.83 -0.51
N ILE A 217 6.96 -1.35 -1.75
CA ILE A 217 6.82 -2.81 -1.95
C ILE A 217 8.03 -3.57 -1.41
N ILE A 218 9.24 -3.05 -1.57
CA ILE A 218 10.46 -3.68 -1.04
C ILE A 218 10.38 -3.75 0.48
N LEU A 219 10.09 -2.64 1.16
CA LEU A 219 10.02 -2.60 2.62
C LEU A 219 8.84 -3.41 3.17
N VAL A 220 7.68 -3.38 2.51
CA VAL A 220 6.53 -4.23 2.88
C VAL A 220 6.93 -5.70 2.79
N LYS A 221 7.52 -6.15 1.68
CA LYS A 221 7.93 -7.55 1.53
C LYS A 221 9.09 -7.93 2.44
N TYR A 222 9.94 -6.97 2.80
CA TYR A 222 10.98 -7.15 3.80
C TYR A 222 10.45 -7.57 5.17
N GLY A 223 9.28 -7.07 5.59
CA GLY A 223 8.72 -7.34 6.91
C GLY A 223 7.39 -8.10 6.92
N GLN A 224 6.80 -8.39 5.77
CA GLN A 224 5.51 -9.09 5.70
C GLN A 224 5.68 -10.56 6.07
N LYS A 225 4.94 -11.03 7.08
CA LYS A 225 4.92 -12.44 7.47
C LYS A 225 4.14 -13.28 6.44
N GLY A 226 4.68 -14.45 6.14
CA GLY A 226 4.06 -15.51 5.35
C GLY A 226 4.69 -15.69 3.98
N ARG A 227 4.60 -16.91 3.46
CA ARG A 227 5.07 -17.28 2.12
C ARG A 227 4.33 -16.49 1.05
N SER A 228 5.08 -15.96 0.09
CA SER A 228 4.56 -15.18 -1.02
C SER A 228 5.07 -15.73 -2.35
N LYS A 229 4.28 -16.61 -2.98
CA LYS A 229 4.58 -17.17 -4.31
C LYS A 229 4.82 -16.08 -5.37
N LYS A 230 3.93 -15.09 -5.39
CA LYS A 230 3.98 -13.92 -6.28
C LYS A 230 5.26 -13.09 -6.16
N PHE A 231 5.97 -13.16 -5.03
CA PHE A 231 7.12 -12.30 -4.75
C PHE A 231 8.41 -13.07 -4.44
N GLY A 232 8.40 -14.40 -4.60
CA GLY A 232 9.60 -15.20 -4.47
C GLY A 232 10.05 -15.51 -3.04
N LEU A 233 9.20 -15.29 -2.02
CA LEU A 233 9.64 -15.28 -0.61
C LEU A 233 9.03 -16.38 0.24
N ALA A 234 9.87 -17.07 1.03
CA ALA A 234 9.42 -18.07 2.00
C ALA A 234 8.77 -17.43 3.24
N ASP A 235 9.32 -16.32 3.71
CA ASP A 235 8.80 -15.48 4.77
C ASP A 235 9.50 -14.11 4.72
N GLY A 236 8.98 -13.12 5.46
CA GLY A 236 9.65 -11.84 5.65
C GLY A 236 10.89 -11.95 6.54
N ILE A 237 11.78 -10.95 6.46
CA ILE A 237 12.99 -10.83 7.28
C ILE A 237 12.66 -10.13 8.61
N CYS A 238 12.09 -8.93 8.56
CA CYS A 238 11.77 -8.13 9.74
C CYS A 238 10.33 -8.35 10.23
N VAL A 239 9.93 -9.62 10.41
CA VAL A 239 8.59 -9.98 10.90
C VAL A 239 8.38 -9.60 12.36
N GLU A 240 7.12 -9.54 12.79
CA GLU A 240 6.73 -9.10 14.14
C GLU A 240 7.37 -9.95 15.25
N LYS A 241 7.18 -11.28 15.17
CA LYS A 241 7.76 -12.25 16.10
C LYS A 241 8.88 -13.02 15.41
N ASN A 242 9.99 -13.24 16.12
CA ASN A 242 11.18 -13.95 15.63
C ASN A 242 11.74 -13.39 14.31
N PRO A 243 12.09 -12.10 14.25
CA PRO A 243 12.71 -11.53 13.05
C PRO A 243 14.03 -12.26 12.73
N ARG A 244 14.31 -12.43 11.44
CA ARG A 244 15.48 -13.16 10.94
C ARG A 244 16.74 -12.28 10.94
N CYS A 245 17.08 -11.72 12.10
CA CYS A 245 18.17 -10.74 12.24
C CYS A 245 19.53 -11.26 11.73
N LYS A 246 19.81 -12.56 11.84
CA LYS A 246 21.06 -13.18 11.34
C LYS A 246 21.29 -13.01 9.83
N VAL A 247 20.23 -12.83 9.04
CA VAL A 247 20.32 -12.59 7.59
C VAL A 247 19.89 -11.17 7.21
N CYS A 248 19.57 -10.32 8.18
CA CYS A 248 19.08 -8.97 7.97
C CYS A 248 20.25 -8.03 7.64
N GLY A 249 20.34 -7.56 6.40
CA GLY A 249 21.35 -6.57 5.99
C GLY A 249 21.28 -5.25 6.77
N LEU A 250 20.13 -4.92 7.34
CA LEU A 250 19.92 -3.65 8.07
C LEU A 250 20.45 -3.66 9.50
N SER A 251 21.12 -4.73 9.95
CA SER A 251 21.54 -4.88 11.35
C SER A 251 22.44 -3.73 11.83
N LYS A 252 23.27 -3.16 10.95
CA LYS A 252 24.13 -1.99 11.24
C LYS A 252 23.35 -0.70 11.46
N HIS A 253 22.10 -0.64 10.97
CA HIS A 253 21.20 0.51 11.06
C HIS A 253 20.06 0.30 12.08
N CYS A 254 20.05 -0.81 12.82
CA CYS A 254 18.86 -1.27 13.54
C CYS A 254 19.04 -1.15 15.07
N ASP A 255 18.35 -0.19 15.68
CA ASP A 255 18.29 0.00 17.14
C ASP A 255 17.81 -1.26 17.85
N TYR A 256 16.76 -1.91 17.32
CA TYR A 256 16.23 -3.15 17.88
C TYR A 256 17.26 -4.28 17.92
N TYR A 257 18.09 -4.40 16.87
CA TYR A 257 19.13 -5.42 16.82
C TYR A 257 20.23 -5.12 17.85
N ARG A 258 20.70 -3.87 17.92
CA ARG A 258 21.72 -3.45 18.89
C ARG A 258 21.28 -3.69 20.34
N MET A 259 20.04 -3.33 20.67
CA MET A 259 19.48 -3.58 22.01
C MET A 259 19.37 -5.07 22.33
N SER A 260 18.88 -5.87 21.38
CA SER A 260 18.73 -7.33 21.58
C SER A 260 20.08 -8.03 21.73
N PHE A 261 21.10 -7.57 21.00
CA PHE A 261 22.46 -8.10 21.11
C PHE A 261 23.12 -7.74 22.45
N ASN A 262 22.90 -6.52 22.95
CA ASN A 262 23.43 -6.10 24.25
C ASN A 262 22.77 -6.86 25.42
N MET A 263 21.47 -7.16 25.35
CA MET A 263 20.78 -7.95 26.39
C MET A 263 21.18 -9.43 26.43
N LEU A 264 21.76 -9.97 25.34
CA LEU A 264 22.21 -11.37 25.29
C LEU A 264 23.68 -11.55 25.71
N ASN A 265 24.44 -10.46 25.75
CA ASN A 265 25.88 -10.47 26.01
C ASN A 265 26.29 -9.63 27.24
N GLY A 266 25.33 -9.11 28.00
CA GLY A 266 25.53 -8.40 29.26
C GLY A 266 24.68 -9.02 30.35
#